data_AF-A0AAV7QNH5-F1
#
_entry.id   AF-A0AAV7QNH5-F1
#
_cell.length_a   1.000
_cell.length_b   1.000
_cell.length_c   1.000
_cell.angle_alpha   90.00
_cell.angle_beta   90.00
_cell.angle_gamma   90.00
#
_symmetry.space_group_name_H-M   'P 1'
#
loop_
_entity.id
_entity.type
_entity.pdbx_description
1 polymer ?
#
loop_
_entity_poly.entity_id
_entity_poly.type
_entity_poly.pdbx_seq_one_letter_code
_entity_poly.pdbx_strand_id
1 'polypeptide(L)'
;MDGVLVSFLEFERWKELVDQYAFHLTLRSASLLVLQASFDLGDQKTKWTDFLLQFLEGIHCSELQELELNWTLTHLEPVDFYPSLGTVAQICLTKADQYNSFQTLLKKLTRSATKLSKIKPPFDWSEHSVSLLTHFHQVHTLELNYFRVFKGVRPETMKGLTKSLPNLKTLILQVLVPVKDLGVSYPLESKSLEYLDVSQTRGLVFICLDLPSLNELKVKKTIRGIIPNRRRKLALQSRWCCLYDLMKSETPNLQMLNAHRLLPHWWERGYTGLSEVLMQSCFCTQHTDTWLL
;
A
#
# COMPACT_ATOMS: atom_id res chain seq x y z
N MET A 1 -7.39 -5.80 17.58
CA MET A 1 -8.64 -5.70 16.81
C MET A 1 -9.73 -5.66 17.85
N ASP A 2 -10.07 -4.46 18.31
CA ASP A 2 -11.26 -4.22 19.11
C ASP A 2 -12.42 -4.14 18.12
N GLY A 3 -12.94 -5.30 17.72
CA GLY A 3 -14.17 -5.36 16.94
C GLY A 3 -15.31 -4.96 17.85
N VAL A 4 -15.98 -3.85 17.55
CA VAL A 4 -17.23 -3.49 18.21
C VAL A 4 -18.21 -4.63 17.90
N LEU A 5 -18.69 -5.31 18.94
CA LEU A 5 -19.74 -6.32 18.81
C LEU A 5 -21.05 -5.58 18.51
N VAL A 6 -21.33 -5.37 17.23
CA VAL A 6 -22.57 -4.74 16.76
C VAL A 6 -23.62 -5.82 16.56
N SER A 7 -24.83 -5.61 17.07
CA SER A 7 -25.94 -6.53 16.83
C SER A 7 -26.42 -6.47 15.37
N PHE A 8 -27.06 -7.54 14.89
CA PHE A 8 -27.65 -7.58 13.54
C PHE A 8 -28.57 -6.37 13.28
N LEU A 9 -29.42 -6.02 14.25
CA LEU A 9 -30.37 -4.92 14.13
C LEU A 9 -29.66 -3.57 13.99
N GLU A 10 -28.59 -3.35 14.74
CA GLU A 10 -27.78 -2.13 14.66
C GLU A 10 -27.06 -2.04 13.32
N PHE A 11 -26.59 -3.16 12.78
CA PHE A 11 -25.98 -3.21 11.45
C PHE A 11 -26.99 -2.87 10.35
N GLU A 12 -28.18 -3.47 10.36
CA GLU A 12 -29.25 -3.14 9.40
C GLU A 12 -29.65 -1.67 9.48
N ARG A 13 -29.83 -1.13 10.70
CA ARG A 13 -30.13 0.30 10.89
C ARG A 13 -29.01 1.18 10.36
N TRP A 14 -27.76 0.80 10.55
CA TRP A 14 -26.63 1.53 9.99
C TRP A 14 -26.63 1.53 8.46
N LYS A 15 -26.95 0.41 7.81
CA LYS A 15 -27.09 0.35 6.35
C LYS A 15 -28.18 1.28 5.84
N GLU A 16 -29.34 1.29 6.49
CA GLU A 16 -30.44 2.21 6.13
C GLU A 16 -29.99 3.68 6.24
N LEU A 17 -29.22 4.03 7.26
CA LEU A 17 -28.67 5.39 7.42
C LEU A 17 -27.67 5.73 6.32
N VAL A 18 -26.82 4.77 5.91
CA VAL A 18 -25.88 4.94 4.79
C VAL A 18 -26.65 5.20 3.49
N ASP A 19 -27.69 4.41 3.21
CA ASP A 19 -28.53 4.58 2.02
C ASP A 19 -29.26 5.93 2.01
N GLN A 20 -29.86 6.32 3.13
CA GLN A 20 -30.53 7.61 3.27
C GLN A 20 -29.58 8.78 3.06
N TYR A 21 -28.37 8.69 3.61
CA TYR A 21 -27.35 9.72 3.46
C TYR A 21 -26.86 9.81 2.00
N ALA A 22 -26.57 8.67 1.37
CA ALA A 22 -26.17 8.62 -0.04
C ALA A 22 -27.26 9.18 -0.95
N PHE A 23 -28.53 8.80 -0.72
CA PHE A 23 -29.67 9.34 -1.45
C PHE A 23 -29.78 10.86 -1.30
N HIS A 24 -29.63 11.38 -0.08
CA HIS A 24 -29.67 12.81 0.20
C HIS A 24 -28.58 13.61 -0.54
N LEU A 25 -27.38 13.03 -0.69
CA LEU A 25 -26.28 13.62 -1.45
C LEU A 25 -26.52 13.57 -2.96
N THR A 26 -27.01 12.43 -3.47
CA THR A 26 -27.37 12.24 -4.88
C THR A 26 -28.46 13.21 -5.32
N LEU A 27 -29.52 13.38 -4.52
CA LEU A 27 -30.61 14.32 -4.81
C LEU A 27 -30.14 15.77 -4.95
N ARG A 28 -29.06 16.14 -4.27
CA ARG A 28 -28.48 17.49 -4.33
C ARG A 28 -27.37 17.62 -5.36
N SER A 29 -27.05 16.55 -6.08
CA SER A 29 -25.87 16.45 -6.92
C SER A 29 -24.63 16.97 -6.19
N ALA A 30 -24.43 16.51 -4.96
CA ALA A 30 -23.35 17.01 -4.13
C ALA A 30 -21.99 16.80 -4.82
N SER A 31 -21.09 17.76 -4.63
CA SER A 31 -19.70 17.60 -5.04
C SER A 31 -18.95 16.80 -3.99
N LEU A 32 -18.45 15.62 -4.38
CA LEU A 32 -17.71 14.74 -3.50
C LEU A 32 -16.25 15.18 -3.44
N LEU A 33 -15.80 15.66 -2.29
CA LEU A 33 -14.40 16.06 -2.08
C LEU A 33 -13.55 14.92 -1.50
N VAL A 34 -14.13 14.13 -0.60
CA VAL A 34 -13.46 13.05 0.12
C VAL A 34 -14.37 11.83 0.13
N LEU A 35 -13.85 10.68 -0.29
CA LEU A 35 -14.49 9.38 -0.11
C LEU A 35 -13.69 8.57 0.90
N GLN A 36 -14.20 8.51 2.14
CA GLN A 36 -13.65 7.66 3.18
C GLN A 36 -14.67 6.59 3.56
N ALA A 37 -14.32 5.32 3.35
CA ALA A 37 -15.23 4.21 3.61
C ALA A 37 -14.50 2.90 3.85
N SER A 38 -15.18 1.98 4.54
CA SER A 38 -14.75 0.59 4.70
C SER A 38 -15.92 -0.33 4.41
N PHE A 39 -15.86 -1.01 3.27
CA PHE A 39 -16.90 -1.90 2.76
C PHE A 39 -16.26 -3.16 2.20
N ASP A 40 -16.76 -4.34 2.55
CA ASP A 40 -16.35 -5.57 1.86
C ASP A 40 -16.97 -5.63 0.46
N LEU A 41 -16.17 -5.34 -0.57
CA LEU A 41 -16.62 -5.33 -1.97
C LEU A 41 -16.79 -6.72 -2.59
N GLY A 42 -16.49 -7.78 -1.84
CA GLY A 42 -16.78 -9.16 -2.21
C GLY A 42 -18.01 -9.73 -1.52
N ASP A 43 -18.67 -8.96 -0.62
CA ASP A 43 -19.89 -9.43 0.03
C ASP A 43 -21.09 -9.37 -0.92
N GLN A 44 -21.53 -10.56 -1.32
CA GLN A 44 -22.68 -10.75 -2.20
C GLN A 44 -24.03 -10.46 -1.51
N LYS A 45 -24.08 -10.41 -0.17
CA LYS A 45 -25.32 -10.14 0.58
C LYS A 45 -25.63 -8.65 0.60
N THR A 46 -24.66 -7.83 1.00
CA THR A 46 -24.82 -6.38 1.12
C THR A 46 -24.63 -5.64 -0.20
N LYS A 47 -23.90 -6.22 -1.16
CA LYS A 47 -23.66 -5.65 -2.49
C LYS A 47 -23.09 -4.22 -2.45
N TRP A 48 -22.16 -3.98 -1.53
CA TRP A 48 -21.53 -2.66 -1.36
C TRP A 48 -20.88 -2.11 -2.65
N THR A 49 -20.40 -2.99 -3.51
CA THR A 49 -19.89 -2.62 -4.83
C THR A 49 -20.95 -1.94 -5.68
N ASP A 50 -22.14 -2.53 -5.79
CA ASP A 50 -23.24 -1.98 -6.58
C ASP A 50 -23.69 -0.65 -6.00
N PHE A 51 -23.83 -0.58 -4.68
CA PHE A 51 -24.14 0.65 -3.95
C PHE A 51 -23.14 1.77 -4.26
N LEU A 52 -21.83 1.52 -4.12
CA LEU A 52 -20.81 2.53 -4.39
C LEU A 52 -20.79 2.96 -5.86
N LEU A 53 -20.94 2.02 -6.79
CA LEU A 53 -20.95 2.32 -8.22
C LEU A 53 -22.13 3.22 -8.60
N GLN A 54 -23.32 2.96 -8.04
CA GLN A 54 -24.52 3.78 -8.24
C GLN A 54 -24.39 5.14 -7.56
N PHE A 55 -23.89 5.18 -6.32
CA PHE A 55 -23.64 6.42 -5.60
C PHE A 55 -22.70 7.35 -6.38
N LEU A 56 -21.59 6.82 -6.89
CA LEU A 56 -20.63 7.57 -7.70
C LEU A 56 -21.17 8.00 -9.08
N GLU A 57 -22.25 7.41 -9.57
CA GLU A 57 -22.98 7.90 -10.76
C GLU A 57 -23.91 9.05 -10.43
N GLY A 58 -24.50 9.04 -9.24
CA GLY A 58 -25.48 10.03 -8.80
C GLY A 58 -24.89 11.37 -8.34
N ILE A 59 -23.58 11.44 -8.10
CA ILE A 59 -22.92 12.63 -7.52
C ILE A 59 -21.80 13.17 -8.42
N HIS A 60 -21.42 14.43 -8.19
CA HIS A 60 -20.31 15.05 -8.91
C HIS A 60 -18.96 14.63 -8.32
N CYS A 61 -18.27 13.71 -9.00
CA CYS A 61 -16.97 13.18 -8.59
C CYS A 61 -15.75 13.97 -9.13
N SER A 62 -15.95 14.99 -9.98
CA SER A 62 -14.84 15.75 -10.59
C SER A 62 -13.98 16.49 -9.57
N GLU A 63 -14.57 16.81 -8.41
CA GLU A 63 -13.91 17.49 -7.30
C GLU A 63 -13.31 16.54 -6.27
N LEU A 64 -13.34 15.21 -6.50
CA LEU A 64 -12.80 14.23 -5.56
C LEU A 64 -11.28 14.40 -5.45
N GLN A 65 -10.82 14.73 -4.24
CA GLN A 65 -9.42 14.97 -3.91
C GLN A 65 -8.81 13.82 -3.11
N GLU A 66 -9.58 13.15 -2.26
CA GLU A 66 -9.09 12.07 -1.40
C GLU A 66 -9.96 10.82 -1.51
N LEU A 67 -9.30 9.68 -1.72
CA LEU A 67 -9.90 8.34 -1.68
C LEU A 67 -9.22 7.53 -0.57
N GLU A 68 -9.93 7.26 0.51
CA GLU A 68 -9.53 6.33 1.57
C GLU A 68 -10.56 5.20 1.67
N LEU A 69 -10.33 4.14 0.90
CA LEU A 69 -11.28 3.03 0.78
C LEU A 69 -10.65 1.71 1.22
N ASN A 70 -11.10 1.20 2.36
CA ASN A 70 -10.84 -0.17 2.74
C ASN A 70 -11.91 -1.11 2.14
N TRP A 71 -11.63 -1.65 0.97
CA TRP A 71 -12.56 -2.51 0.23
C TRP A 71 -12.60 -3.98 0.69
N THR A 72 -11.93 -4.31 1.80
CA THR A 72 -11.70 -5.70 2.22
C THR A 72 -12.54 -6.16 3.41
N LEU A 73 -13.18 -5.22 4.10
CA LEU A 73 -13.96 -5.45 5.32
C LEU A 73 -14.98 -4.34 5.53
N THR A 74 -16.09 -4.67 6.20
CA THR A 74 -17.10 -3.71 6.67
C THR A 74 -16.97 -3.57 8.20
N HIS A 75 -16.68 -2.38 8.72
CA HIS A 75 -16.29 -2.19 10.15
C HIS A 75 -17.35 -2.58 11.18
N LEU A 76 -18.63 -2.56 10.82
CA LEU A 76 -19.75 -2.83 11.74
C LEU A 76 -20.42 -4.18 11.46
N GLU A 77 -19.81 -5.03 10.62
CA GLU A 77 -20.37 -6.33 10.29
C GLU A 77 -20.37 -7.24 11.54
N PRO A 78 -21.53 -7.78 11.95
CA PRO A 78 -21.61 -8.67 13.11
C PRO A 78 -20.72 -9.90 12.92
N VAL A 79 -20.12 -10.40 14.00
CA VAL A 79 -19.23 -11.58 13.98
C VAL A 79 -19.92 -12.82 13.39
N ASP A 80 -21.25 -12.91 13.51
CA ASP A 80 -22.09 -14.00 13.00
C ASP A 80 -22.28 -13.99 11.46
N PHE A 81 -21.81 -12.96 10.74
CA PHE A 81 -21.88 -12.90 9.28
C PHE A 81 -20.78 -13.68 8.57
N TYR A 82 -19.70 -14.05 9.28
CA TYR A 82 -18.72 -14.97 8.73
C TYR A 82 -19.39 -16.35 8.54
N PRO A 83 -19.56 -16.85 7.30
CA PRO A 83 -19.91 -18.24 7.13
C PRO A 83 -18.79 -19.06 7.79
N SER A 84 -19.18 -19.92 8.72
CA SER A 84 -18.36 -20.98 9.31
C SER A 84 -17.26 -21.40 8.34
N LEU A 85 -15.98 -21.12 8.67
CA LEU A 85 -14.78 -21.37 7.85
C LEU A 85 -15.09 -22.02 6.49
N GLY A 86 -15.46 -21.21 5.51
CA GLY A 86 -15.65 -21.69 4.15
C GLY A 86 -14.38 -22.41 3.67
N THR A 87 -14.53 -23.43 2.82
CA THR A 87 -13.39 -24.13 2.20
C THR A 87 -12.41 -23.12 1.60
N VAL A 88 -11.11 -23.41 1.58
CA VAL A 88 -10.07 -22.51 1.02
C VAL A 88 -10.45 -21.96 -0.37
N ALA A 89 -11.13 -22.76 -1.19
CA ALA A 89 -11.68 -22.34 -2.48
C ALA A 89 -12.68 -21.18 -2.37
N GLN A 90 -13.58 -21.20 -1.37
CA GLN A 90 -14.57 -20.15 -1.15
C GLN A 90 -13.93 -18.85 -0.65
N ILE A 91 -12.90 -18.96 0.19
CA ILE A 91 -12.09 -17.81 0.61
C ILE A 91 -11.35 -17.20 -0.59
N CYS A 92 -10.79 -18.04 -1.48
CA CYS A 92 -10.14 -17.54 -2.70
C CYS A 92 -11.12 -16.88 -3.67
N LEU A 93 -12.36 -17.38 -3.77
CA LEU A 93 -13.40 -16.80 -4.62
C LEU A 93 -13.89 -15.45 -4.10
N THR A 94 -14.21 -15.32 -2.81
CA THR A 94 -14.60 -14.02 -2.22
C THR A 94 -13.49 -12.99 -2.37
N LYS A 95 -12.23 -13.42 -2.23
CA LYS A 95 -11.06 -12.59 -2.49
C LYS A 95 -10.92 -12.17 -3.95
N ALA A 96 -11.32 -13.02 -4.90
CA ALA A 96 -11.34 -12.67 -6.31
C ALA A 96 -12.40 -11.62 -6.62
N ASP A 97 -13.60 -11.79 -6.07
CA ASP A 97 -14.69 -10.84 -6.19
C ASP A 97 -14.31 -9.48 -5.60
N GLN A 98 -13.69 -9.45 -4.41
CA GLN A 98 -13.22 -8.21 -3.78
C GLN A 98 -12.31 -7.38 -4.71
N TYR A 99 -11.25 -7.98 -5.27
CA TYR A 99 -10.32 -7.19 -6.11
C TYR A 99 -10.92 -6.87 -7.49
N ASN A 100 -11.77 -7.73 -8.07
CA ASN A 100 -12.46 -7.44 -9.33
C ASN A 100 -13.43 -6.27 -9.17
N SER A 101 -14.18 -6.24 -8.06
CA SER A 101 -15.04 -5.13 -7.67
C SER A 101 -14.24 -3.84 -7.48
N PHE A 102 -13.12 -3.91 -6.77
CA PHE A 102 -12.22 -2.76 -6.60
C PHE A 102 -11.66 -2.25 -7.94
N GLN A 103 -11.23 -3.14 -8.85
CA GLN A 103 -10.76 -2.75 -10.18
C GLN A 103 -11.85 -2.06 -10.99
N THR A 104 -13.10 -2.53 -10.90
CA THR A 104 -14.25 -1.92 -11.56
C THR A 104 -14.50 -0.51 -11.03
N LEU A 105 -14.45 -0.34 -9.70
CA LEU A 105 -14.58 0.95 -9.05
C LEU A 105 -13.44 1.90 -9.44
N LEU A 106 -12.19 1.43 -9.38
CA LEU A 106 -11.01 2.22 -9.72
C LEU A 106 -11.06 2.69 -11.18
N LYS A 107 -11.46 1.82 -12.10
CA LYS A 107 -11.66 2.15 -13.52
C LYS A 107 -12.76 3.19 -13.75
N LYS A 108 -13.78 3.24 -12.89
CA LYS A 108 -14.77 4.32 -12.93
C LYS A 108 -14.13 5.64 -12.51
N LEU A 109 -13.41 5.62 -11.40
CA LEU A 109 -12.74 6.79 -10.82
C LEU A 109 -11.69 7.40 -11.76
N THR A 110 -10.98 6.60 -12.57
CA THR A 110 -10.03 7.15 -13.57
C THR A 110 -10.69 8.09 -14.57
N ARG A 111 -12.01 7.98 -14.79
CA ARG A 111 -12.78 8.81 -15.71
C ARG A 111 -13.45 10.00 -15.04
N SER A 112 -13.81 9.87 -13.77
CA SER A 112 -14.63 10.85 -13.06
C SER A 112 -13.87 11.70 -12.04
N ALA A 113 -12.81 11.17 -11.42
CA ALA A 113 -12.07 11.82 -10.33
C ALA A 113 -10.71 12.37 -10.82
N THR A 114 -10.75 13.44 -11.62
CA THR A 114 -9.56 14.02 -12.24
C THR A 114 -8.66 14.82 -11.29
N LYS A 115 -9.20 15.26 -10.15
CA LYS A 115 -8.50 16.04 -9.10
C LYS A 115 -7.95 15.18 -7.96
N LEU A 116 -7.97 13.86 -8.11
CA LEU A 116 -7.59 12.93 -7.06
C LEU A 116 -6.10 13.10 -6.71
N SER A 117 -5.85 13.51 -5.48
CA SER A 117 -4.52 13.88 -4.97
C SER A 117 -3.98 12.88 -3.95
N LYS A 118 -4.87 12.18 -3.24
CA LYS A 118 -4.53 11.18 -2.23
C LYS A 118 -5.33 9.90 -2.44
N ILE A 119 -4.63 8.77 -2.46
CA ILE A 119 -5.20 7.44 -2.67
C ILE A 119 -4.67 6.49 -1.59
N LYS A 120 -5.58 5.90 -0.81
CA LYS A 120 -5.29 4.94 0.24
C LYS A 120 -6.23 3.72 0.21
N PRO A 121 -5.87 2.67 -0.56
CA PRO A 121 -6.58 1.40 -0.53
C PRO A 121 -5.66 0.22 -0.11
N PRO A 122 -6.22 -0.89 0.38
CA PRO A 122 -5.60 -2.21 0.18
C PRO A 122 -5.29 -2.38 -1.32
N PHE A 123 -4.15 -2.98 -1.67
CA PHE A 123 -3.73 -3.03 -3.07
C PHE A 123 -3.24 -4.41 -3.51
N ASP A 124 -3.78 -4.86 -4.63
CA ASP A 124 -3.64 -6.21 -5.15
C ASP A 124 -2.41 -6.40 -6.05
N TRP A 125 -1.78 -5.30 -6.49
CA TRP A 125 -0.57 -5.31 -7.33
C TRP A 125 -0.67 -6.09 -8.65
N SER A 126 -1.89 -6.37 -9.11
CA SER A 126 -2.09 -6.87 -10.48
C SER A 126 -1.66 -5.80 -11.49
N GLU A 127 -1.24 -6.26 -12.68
CA GLU A 127 -0.92 -5.35 -13.79
C GLU A 127 -2.07 -4.40 -14.11
N HIS A 128 -3.31 -4.90 -14.02
CA HIS A 128 -4.49 -4.11 -14.32
C HIS A 128 -4.68 -2.97 -13.31
N SER A 129 -4.66 -3.25 -12.00
CA SER A 129 -4.79 -2.23 -10.97
C SER A 129 -3.65 -1.21 -11.02
N VAL A 130 -2.42 -1.65 -11.28
CA VAL A 130 -1.26 -0.75 -11.43
C VAL A 130 -1.48 0.18 -12.63
N SER A 131 -1.90 -0.35 -13.77
CA SER A 131 -2.23 0.43 -14.97
C SER A 131 -3.36 1.43 -14.71
N LEU A 132 -4.38 1.06 -13.93
CA LEU A 132 -5.43 1.99 -13.54
C LEU A 132 -4.91 3.15 -12.68
N LEU A 133 -4.00 2.87 -11.74
CA LEU A 133 -3.41 3.92 -10.89
C LEU A 133 -2.57 4.94 -11.68
N THR A 134 -1.92 4.54 -12.77
CA THR A 134 -1.08 5.46 -13.55
C THR A 134 -1.88 6.58 -14.23
N HIS A 135 -3.21 6.44 -14.36
CA HIS A 135 -4.05 7.50 -14.92
C HIS A 135 -4.25 8.71 -13.99
N PHE A 136 -3.96 8.58 -12.69
CA PHE A 136 -4.16 9.66 -11.73
C PHE A 136 -2.90 10.54 -11.59
N HIS A 137 -2.62 11.35 -12.60
CA HIS A 137 -1.42 12.19 -12.66
C HIS A 137 -1.34 13.31 -11.59
N GLN A 138 -2.46 13.63 -10.93
CA GLN A 138 -2.52 14.64 -9.86
C GLN A 138 -2.25 14.04 -8.47
N VAL A 139 -1.93 12.74 -8.38
CA VAL A 139 -1.66 12.08 -7.10
C VAL A 139 -0.34 12.56 -6.52
N HIS A 140 -0.43 13.10 -5.31
CA HIS A 140 0.71 13.52 -4.49
C HIS A 140 0.98 12.52 -3.37
N THR A 141 -0.04 11.84 -2.87
CA THR A 141 0.06 10.86 -1.77
C THR A 141 -0.54 9.52 -2.19
N LEU A 142 0.28 8.47 -2.13
CA LEU A 142 -0.15 7.11 -2.40
C LEU A 142 0.21 6.20 -1.22
N GLU A 143 -0.82 5.63 -0.58
CA GLU A 143 -0.67 4.63 0.49
C GLU A 143 -1.28 3.31 0.04
N LEU A 144 -0.43 2.32 -0.24
CA LEU A 144 -0.87 1.01 -0.73
C LEU A 144 -0.75 -0.03 0.39
N ASN A 145 -1.88 -0.36 0.97
CA ASN A 145 -1.98 -1.30 2.08
C ASN A 145 -1.93 -2.75 1.61
N TYR A 146 -1.44 -3.64 2.48
CA TYR A 146 -1.22 -5.03 2.11
C TYR A 146 -2.54 -5.76 1.84
N PHE A 147 -2.65 -6.38 0.66
CA PHE A 147 -3.74 -7.29 0.32
C PHE A 147 -3.22 -8.70 -0.01
N ARG A 148 -3.85 -9.72 0.59
CA ARG A 148 -3.30 -11.07 0.76
C ARG A 148 -3.33 -11.96 -0.49
N VAL A 149 -3.94 -11.53 -1.58
CA VAL A 149 -4.43 -12.43 -2.64
C VAL A 149 -3.41 -12.71 -3.74
N PHE A 150 -2.38 -11.86 -3.91
CA PHE A 150 -1.51 -11.97 -5.07
C PHE A 150 -0.08 -12.46 -4.81
N LYS A 151 0.50 -12.96 -5.90
CA LYS A 151 1.76 -13.73 -6.08
C LYS A 151 3.05 -12.95 -5.77
N GLY A 152 2.98 -11.89 -4.97
CA GLY A 152 4.08 -10.95 -4.74
C GLY A 152 4.06 -9.78 -5.70
N VAL A 153 4.81 -8.73 -5.34
CA VAL A 153 4.98 -7.54 -6.18
C VAL A 153 6.10 -7.80 -7.16
N ARG A 154 5.89 -7.48 -8.44
CA ARG A 154 6.95 -7.57 -9.46
C ARG A 154 7.78 -6.28 -9.48
N PRO A 155 9.11 -6.37 -9.62
CA PRO A 155 9.97 -5.19 -9.73
C PRO A 155 9.54 -4.24 -10.86
N GLU A 156 9.11 -4.79 -11.99
CA GLU A 156 8.72 -4.03 -13.17
C GLU A 156 7.43 -3.22 -12.94
N THR A 157 6.46 -3.79 -12.21
CA THR A 157 5.20 -3.10 -11.92
C THR A 157 5.41 -1.97 -10.90
N MET A 158 6.26 -2.18 -9.88
CA MET A 158 6.63 -1.13 -8.93
C MET A 158 7.37 0.03 -9.61
N LYS A 159 8.33 -0.29 -10.49
CA LYS A 159 9.06 0.71 -11.28
C LYS A 159 8.13 1.47 -12.23
N GLY A 160 7.25 0.75 -12.93
CA GLY A 160 6.26 1.34 -13.83
C GLY A 160 5.33 2.31 -13.12
N LEU A 161 4.82 1.93 -11.94
CA LEU A 161 3.95 2.78 -11.12
C LEU A 161 4.65 4.07 -10.71
N THR A 162 5.83 3.97 -10.09
CA THR A 162 6.54 5.15 -9.55
C THR A 162 7.02 6.11 -10.64
N LYS A 163 7.41 5.60 -11.81
CA LYS A 163 7.74 6.45 -12.97
C LYS A 163 6.53 7.17 -13.57
N SER A 164 5.34 6.57 -13.50
CA SER A 164 4.15 7.11 -14.15
C SER A 164 3.45 8.19 -13.35
N LEU A 165 3.86 8.41 -12.10
CA LEU A 165 3.24 9.39 -11.19
C LEU A 165 4.20 10.58 -10.96
N PRO A 166 4.23 11.58 -11.87
CA PRO A 166 5.24 12.63 -11.85
C PRO A 166 5.13 13.59 -10.66
N ASN A 167 3.96 13.68 -10.01
CA ASN A 167 3.70 14.58 -8.89
C ASN A 167 3.70 13.87 -7.52
N LEU A 168 4.09 12.59 -7.47
CA LEU A 168 4.06 11.78 -6.26
C LEU A 168 5.12 12.25 -5.26
N LYS A 169 4.70 12.87 -4.16
CA LYS A 169 5.55 13.33 -3.06
C LYS A 169 5.67 12.33 -1.93
N THR A 170 4.60 11.59 -1.64
CA THR A 170 4.52 10.69 -0.50
C THR A 170 4.11 9.30 -0.96
N LEU A 171 4.94 8.29 -0.67
CA LEU A 171 4.66 6.90 -0.96
C LEU A 171 4.78 6.05 0.31
N ILE A 172 3.69 5.39 0.68
CA ILE A 172 3.65 4.44 1.80
C ILE A 172 3.28 3.08 1.23
N LEU A 173 4.14 2.08 1.42
CA LEU A 173 3.92 0.73 0.92
C LEU A 173 3.84 -0.26 2.06
N GLN A 174 2.84 -1.12 2.00
CA GLN A 174 2.74 -2.31 2.82
C GLN A 174 2.69 -3.53 1.91
N VAL A 175 3.83 -4.20 1.77
CA VAL A 175 4.05 -5.29 0.81
C VAL A 175 4.59 -6.50 1.54
N LEU A 176 4.09 -7.68 1.17
CA LEU A 176 4.66 -8.97 1.58
C LEU A 176 5.32 -9.63 0.38
N VAL A 177 6.65 -9.72 0.38
CA VAL A 177 7.39 -10.45 -0.64
C VAL A 177 7.27 -11.97 -0.39
N PRO A 178 6.84 -12.77 -1.37
CA PRO A 178 6.72 -14.22 -1.24
C PRO A 178 8.06 -14.89 -0.93
N VAL A 179 8.06 -16.05 -0.24
CA VAL A 179 9.29 -16.77 0.11
C VAL A 179 10.05 -17.21 -1.14
N LYS A 180 9.31 -17.64 -2.16
CA LYS A 180 9.84 -18.00 -3.49
C LYS A 180 10.55 -16.84 -4.19
N ASP A 181 10.24 -15.60 -3.81
CA ASP A 181 10.79 -14.38 -4.40
C ASP A 181 11.85 -13.75 -3.47
N LEU A 182 12.28 -14.45 -2.41
CA LEU A 182 13.42 -14.03 -1.61
C LEU A 182 14.67 -13.98 -2.48
N GLY A 183 15.28 -12.79 -2.56
CA GLY A 183 16.42 -12.52 -3.45
C GLY A 183 16.06 -11.63 -4.63
N VAL A 184 14.77 -11.45 -4.93
CA VAL A 184 14.32 -10.39 -5.83
C VAL A 184 14.61 -9.05 -5.18
N SER A 185 15.18 -8.14 -5.94
CA SER A 185 15.48 -6.78 -5.51
C SER A 185 14.72 -5.79 -6.40
N TYR A 186 14.27 -4.70 -5.80
CA TYR A 186 13.32 -3.78 -6.40
C TYR A 186 14.00 -2.46 -6.75
N PRO A 187 13.93 -1.99 -8.00
CA PRO A 187 14.30 -0.63 -8.35
C PRO A 187 13.15 0.31 -8.03
N LEU A 188 13.47 1.46 -7.43
CA LEU A 188 12.53 2.54 -7.18
C LEU A 188 13.10 3.84 -7.73
N GLU A 189 12.37 4.47 -8.65
CA GLU A 189 12.84 5.66 -9.37
C GLU A 189 11.71 6.69 -9.39
N SER A 190 11.96 7.88 -8.83
CA SER A 190 11.01 9.00 -8.85
C SER A 190 11.72 10.32 -8.59
N LYS A 191 11.44 11.32 -9.44
CA LYS A 191 12.05 12.65 -9.31
C LYS A 191 11.34 13.55 -8.30
N SER A 192 10.09 13.26 -7.97
CA SER A 192 9.24 14.10 -7.11
C SER A 192 9.03 13.53 -5.72
N LEU A 193 9.47 12.29 -5.46
CA LEU A 193 9.23 11.64 -4.18
C LEU A 193 10.07 12.28 -3.07
N GLU A 194 9.40 12.81 -2.06
CA GLU A 194 9.97 13.49 -0.90
C GLU A 194 9.94 12.62 0.36
N TYR A 195 8.94 11.73 0.48
CA TYR A 195 8.76 10.82 1.61
C TYR A 195 8.48 9.39 1.14
N LEU A 196 9.25 8.43 1.65
CA LEU A 196 9.07 7.00 1.41
C LEU A 196 8.96 6.23 2.72
N ASP A 197 7.86 5.50 2.91
CA ASP A 197 7.70 4.57 4.04
C ASP A 197 7.43 3.15 3.56
N VAL A 198 8.40 2.28 3.83
CA VAL A 198 8.34 0.83 3.60
C VAL A 198 8.55 0.05 4.90
N SER A 199 8.39 0.69 6.05
CA SER A 199 8.64 0.08 7.37
C SER A 199 7.72 -1.10 7.70
N GLN A 200 6.51 -1.11 7.13
CA GLN A 200 5.53 -2.19 7.27
C GLN A 200 5.68 -3.27 6.20
N THR A 201 6.64 -3.13 5.28
CA THR A 201 6.92 -4.16 4.28
C THR A 201 7.71 -5.32 4.88
N ARG A 202 7.54 -6.50 4.31
CA ARG A 202 8.23 -7.73 4.74
C ARG A 202 8.94 -8.34 3.54
N GLY A 203 10.27 -8.36 3.59
CA GLY A 203 11.13 -8.93 2.56
C GLY A 203 11.40 -8.04 1.35
N LEU A 204 11.01 -6.76 1.39
CA LEU A 204 11.36 -5.79 0.34
C LEU A 204 12.85 -5.41 0.47
N VAL A 205 13.60 -5.56 -0.62
CA VAL A 205 15.02 -5.19 -0.70
C VAL A 205 15.23 -4.39 -1.97
N PHE A 206 16.00 -3.30 -1.90
CA PHE A 206 16.25 -2.42 -3.04
C PHE A 206 17.55 -2.78 -3.77
N ILE A 207 17.55 -2.61 -5.08
CA ILE A 207 18.76 -2.64 -5.92
C ILE A 207 19.13 -1.24 -6.45
N CYS A 208 18.15 -0.33 -6.48
CA CYS A 208 18.28 1.06 -6.91
C CYS A 208 17.19 1.89 -6.21
N LEU A 209 17.56 3.08 -5.75
CA LEU A 209 16.78 4.09 -5.04
C LEU A 209 17.07 5.48 -5.66
N ASP A 210 16.90 5.65 -6.97
CA ASP A 210 17.02 6.94 -7.67
C ASP A 210 15.88 7.88 -7.28
N LEU A 211 16.06 8.54 -6.14
CA LEU A 211 15.07 9.39 -5.48
C LEU A 211 15.75 10.72 -5.11
N PRO A 212 16.07 11.57 -6.11
CA PRO A 212 16.85 12.78 -5.88
C PRO A 212 16.18 13.79 -4.94
N SER A 213 14.85 13.78 -4.84
CA SER A 213 14.08 14.70 -3.98
C SER A 213 13.75 14.12 -2.61
N LEU A 214 14.21 12.90 -2.30
CA LEU A 214 13.86 12.21 -1.06
C LEU A 214 14.44 12.91 0.16
N ASN A 215 13.57 13.33 1.07
CA ASN A 215 13.95 13.99 2.32
C ASN A 215 13.88 13.02 3.51
N GLU A 216 12.91 12.10 3.50
CA GLU A 216 12.68 11.14 4.58
C GLU A 216 12.45 9.72 4.06
N LEU A 217 13.19 8.77 4.65
CA LEU A 217 13.06 7.34 4.42
C LEU A 217 12.71 6.60 5.71
N LYS A 218 11.61 5.86 5.72
CA LYS A 218 11.28 4.88 6.76
C LYS A 218 11.37 3.47 6.19
N VAL A 219 12.23 2.67 6.79
CA VAL A 219 12.53 1.31 6.35
C VAL A 219 12.86 0.47 7.57
N LYS A 220 12.26 -0.72 7.66
CA LYS A 220 12.50 -1.64 8.75
C LYS A 220 12.79 -3.01 8.19
N LYS A 221 13.85 -3.62 8.69
CA LYS A 221 14.16 -5.02 8.42
C LYS A 221 13.12 -5.88 9.14
N THR A 222 12.10 -6.33 8.41
CA THR A 222 11.09 -7.25 8.96
C THR A 222 11.23 -8.63 8.30
N ILE A 223 11.60 -9.63 9.10
CA ILE A 223 11.79 -11.00 8.64
C ILE A 223 10.45 -11.74 8.65
N ARG A 224 10.26 -12.64 7.69
CA ARG A 224 8.99 -13.37 7.48
C ARG A 224 8.79 -14.58 8.41
N GLY A 225 9.48 -14.63 9.56
CA GLY A 225 9.47 -15.79 10.46
C GLY A 225 10.09 -17.06 9.87
N ILE A 226 10.83 -16.94 8.76
CA ILE A 226 11.54 -18.06 8.12
C ILE A 226 13.03 -17.82 8.31
N ILE A 227 13.71 -18.83 8.85
CA ILE A 227 15.14 -18.81 9.10
C ILE A 227 15.80 -19.65 7.99
N PRO A 228 16.32 -19.03 6.91
CA PRO A 228 17.11 -19.76 5.94
C PRO A 228 18.38 -20.31 6.59
N ASN A 229 18.84 -21.47 6.13
CA ASN A 229 20.12 -22.00 6.56
C ASN A 229 21.27 -21.03 6.22
N ARG A 230 22.39 -21.11 6.95
CA ARG A 230 23.52 -20.18 6.84
C ARG A 230 24.01 -19.98 5.40
N ARG A 231 24.09 -21.06 4.61
CA ARG A 231 24.55 -21.01 3.21
C ARG A 231 23.58 -20.23 2.31
N ARG A 232 22.27 -20.54 2.35
CA ARG A 232 21.26 -19.83 1.56
C ARG A 232 21.16 -18.36 1.97
N LYS A 233 21.25 -18.08 3.27
CA LYS A 233 21.29 -16.72 3.79
C LYS A 233 22.44 -15.90 3.19
N LEU A 234 23.67 -16.42 3.29
CA LEU A 234 24.85 -15.75 2.74
C LEU A 234 24.73 -15.54 1.22
N ALA A 235 24.23 -16.56 0.50
CA ALA A 235 24.03 -16.47 -0.96
C ALA A 235 22.97 -15.43 -1.37
N LEU A 236 21.96 -15.18 -0.54
CA LEU A 236 20.98 -14.11 -0.77
C LEU A 236 21.56 -12.74 -0.42
N GLN A 237 22.17 -12.60 0.77
CA GLN A 237 22.73 -11.32 1.22
C GLN A 237 23.89 -10.84 0.35
N SER A 238 24.70 -11.75 -0.19
CA SER A 238 25.81 -11.39 -1.08
C SER A 238 25.35 -10.75 -2.40
N ARG A 239 24.07 -10.89 -2.74
CA ARG A 239 23.48 -10.29 -3.95
C ARG A 239 22.78 -8.96 -3.68
N TRP A 240 22.59 -8.61 -2.41
CA TRP A 240 21.84 -7.42 -2.04
C TRP A 240 22.75 -6.22 -1.85
N CYS A 241 22.37 -5.11 -2.47
CA CYS A 241 23.07 -3.86 -2.29
C CYS A 241 22.96 -3.37 -0.83
N CYS A 242 24.02 -2.73 -0.35
CA CYS A 242 23.99 -2.06 0.93
C CYS A 242 23.06 -0.85 0.83
N LEU A 243 22.13 -0.72 1.79
CA LEU A 243 21.19 0.41 1.84
C LEU A 243 21.95 1.74 1.99
N TYR A 244 23.02 1.76 2.78
CA TYR A 244 23.87 2.93 2.92
C TYR A 244 24.50 3.36 1.60
N ASP A 245 25.03 2.39 0.82
CA ASP A 245 25.65 2.69 -0.46
C ASP A 245 24.62 3.24 -1.45
N LEU A 246 23.41 2.65 -1.51
CA LEU A 246 22.31 3.14 -2.34
C LEU A 246 21.91 4.58 -1.97
N MET A 247 21.66 4.83 -0.69
CA MET A 247 21.28 6.18 -0.23
C MET A 247 22.38 7.19 -0.55
N LYS A 248 23.65 6.82 -0.35
CA LYS A 248 24.81 7.68 -0.59
C LYS A 248 24.89 8.12 -2.05
N SER A 249 24.62 7.23 -3.01
CA SER A 249 24.74 7.54 -4.43
C SER A 249 23.48 8.14 -5.04
N GLU A 250 22.29 7.76 -4.57
CA GLU A 250 21.04 7.97 -5.31
C GLU A 250 20.00 8.83 -4.55
N THR A 251 20.26 9.18 -3.28
CA THR A 251 19.37 10.03 -2.45
C THR A 251 20.13 11.22 -1.82
N PRO A 252 20.62 12.19 -2.62
CA PRO A 252 21.48 13.28 -2.14
C PRO A 252 20.80 14.22 -1.13
N ASN A 253 19.48 14.39 -1.20
CA ASN A 253 18.73 15.29 -0.33
C ASN A 253 18.20 14.62 0.95
N LEU A 254 18.58 13.37 1.23
CA LEU A 254 18.07 12.64 2.38
C LEU A 254 18.54 13.28 3.69
N GLN A 255 17.57 13.64 4.54
CA GLN A 255 17.79 14.27 5.83
C GLN A 255 17.38 13.41 7.02
N MET A 256 16.42 12.49 6.82
CA MET A 256 15.89 11.64 7.89
C MET A 256 15.79 10.18 7.48
N LEU A 257 16.25 9.28 8.36
CA LEU A 257 16.15 7.84 8.21
C LEU A 257 15.53 7.25 9.48
N ASN A 258 14.33 6.66 9.41
CA ASN A 258 13.62 6.09 10.57
C ASN A 258 13.50 7.06 11.77
N ALA A 259 13.13 8.31 11.51
CA ALA A 259 13.08 9.40 12.50
C ALA A 259 14.46 9.80 13.10
N HIS A 260 15.56 9.22 12.61
CA HIS A 260 16.91 9.67 12.93
C HIS A 260 17.37 10.74 11.94
N ARG A 261 17.75 11.92 12.44
CA ARG A 261 18.24 13.02 11.62
C ARG A 261 19.69 12.76 11.21
N LEU A 262 19.96 12.75 9.91
CA LEU A 262 21.29 12.53 9.36
C LEU A 262 22.16 13.77 9.60
N LEU A 263 23.41 13.55 10.00
CA LEU A 263 24.40 14.61 10.13
C LEU A 263 24.76 15.19 8.74
N PRO A 264 25.18 16.46 8.64
CA PRO A 264 25.78 16.98 7.42
C PRO A 264 26.93 16.08 6.95
N HIS A 265 27.05 15.85 5.65
CA HIS A 265 28.11 15.01 5.06
C HIS A 265 28.09 13.53 5.50
N TRP A 266 26.94 13.01 5.94
CA TRP A 266 26.80 11.60 6.32
C TRP A 266 27.22 10.60 5.23
N TRP A 267 27.24 11.03 3.95
CA TRP A 267 27.69 10.24 2.81
C TRP A 267 29.22 10.04 2.75
N GLU A 268 30.01 10.91 3.37
CA GLU A 268 31.48 10.83 3.33
C GLU A 268 32.01 9.84 4.36
N ARG A 269 31.49 9.90 5.59
CA ARG A 269 31.91 9.05 6.70
C ARG A 269 30.70 8.60 7.51
N GLY A 270 30.52 7.28 7.60
CA GLY A 270 29.55 6.70 8.52
C GLY A 270 29.89 7.02 9.98
N TYR A 271 28.86 7.18 10.80
CA TYR A 271 28.98 7.41 12.25
C TYR A 271 28.13 6.39 13.01
N THR A 272 28.39 6.25 14.31
CA THR A 272 27.81 5.20 15.16
C THR A 272 26.28 5.19 15.12
N GLY A 273 25.62 6.34 15.31
CA GLY A 273 24.16 6.43 15.26
C GLY A 273 23.55 5.99 13.92
N LEU A 274 24.19 6.31 12.78
CA LEU A 274 23.74 5.82 11.48
C LEU A 274 23.95 4.31 11.33
N SER A 275 25.07 3.78 11.83
CA SER A 275 25.34 2.34 11.83
C SER A 275 24.28 1.56 12.62
N GLU A 276 23.84 2.07 13.77
CA GLU A 276 22.78 1.48 14.58
C GLU A 276 21.43 1.42 13.84
N VAL A 277 21.05 2.51 13.16
CA VAL A 277 19.82 2.53 12.35
C VAL A 277 19.94 1.56 11.16
N LEU A 278 21.10 1.50 10.51
CA LEU A 278 21.36 0.58 9.40
C LEU A 278 21.33 -0.89 9.84
N MET A 279 21.78 -1.23 11.05
CA MET A 279 21.66 -2.59 11.57
C MET A 279 20.20 -3.07 11.67
N GLN A 280 19.26 -2.15 11.88
CA GLN A 280 17.82 -2.43 11.96
C GLN A 280 17.10 -2.35 10.61
N SER A 281 17.77 -1.89 9.55
CA SER A 281 17.12 -1.48 8.30
C SER A 281 17.70 -2.16 7.06
N CYS A 282 19.01 -2.39 7.04
CA CYS A 282 19.74 -2.93 5.92
C CYS A 282 19.86 -4.46 6.01
N PHE A 283 19.76 -5.14 4.87
CA PHE A 283 19.86 -6.59 4.80
C PHE A 283 21.24 -7.12 4.37
N CYS A 284 22.18 -6.24 4.03
CA CYS A 284 23.51 -6.63 3.54
C CYS A 284 24.38 -7.32 4.60
N THR A 285 25.47 -7.94 4.17
CA THR A 285 26.42 -8.65 5.06
C THR A 285 27.19 -7.71 5.98
N GLN A 286 27.41 -6.45 5.61
CA GLN A 286 28.17 -5.49 6.43
C GLN A 286 27.39 -5.02 7.67
N HIS A 287 26.08 -4.88 7.53
CA HIS A 287 25.21 -4.32 8.57
C HIS A 287 24.34 -5.37 9.25
N THR A 288 24.37 -6.63 8.79
CA THR A 288 23.55 -7.69 9.38
C THR A 288 24.19 -9.06 9.25
N ASP A 289 24.62 -9.57 10.39
CA ASP A 289 24.94 -10.99 10.60
C ASP A 289 23.74 -11.79 11.13
N THR A 290 22.61 -11.17 11.41
CA THR A 290 21.42 -11.83 11.98
C THR A 290 20.17 -11.57 11.14
N TRP A 291 19.73 -12.57 10.39
CA TRP A 291 18.32 -12.71 9.95
C TRP A 291 17.45 -13.26 11.10
N LEU A 292 17.94 -13.14 12.32
CA LEU A 292 17.64 -14.01 13.44
C LEU A 292 17.60 -13.17 14.69
N LEU A 293 16.44 -12.57 14.95
CA LEU A 293 15.54 -12.91 16.04
C LEU A 293 14.32 -11.99 15.94
#